data_AF-A0A0W8DU70-F1
#
_entry.id   AF-A0A0W8DU70-F1
#
_cell.length_a   1.000
_cell.length_b   1.000
_cell.length_c   1.000
_cell.angle_alpha   90.00
_cell.angle_beta   90.00
_cell.angle_gamma   90.00
#
_symmetry.space_group_name_H-M   'P 1'
#
loop_
_entity.id
_entity.type
_entity.pdbx_description
1 polymer ?
#
loop_
_entity_poly.entity_id
_entity_poly.type
_entity_poly.pdbx_seq_one_letter_code
_entity_poly.pdbx_strand_id
1 'polypeptide(L)'
;MDRNGQNQAEHVLEFWSRQTNRTYQFLPSVARIVFAVPTSSAQIERDFGVSGMMVTSQRSSISAMNIDMCSFLNRNRKFIDVTQCPRLQGDAYRNSIPTNVLLPMEDDSDYLDISAEWENVMATCFSESIEFEES
;
A
#
# COMPACT_ATOMS: atom_id res chain seq x y z
N MET A 1 -23.90 -12.60 4.43
CA MET A 1 -22.89 -12.39 3.37
C MET A 1 -23.62 -11.96 2.11
N ASP A 2 -23.69 -10.66 1.85
CA ASP A 2 -24.31 -10.16 0.62
C ASP A 2 -23.41 -10.50 -0.56
N ARG A 3 -23.75 -11.61 -1.22
CA ARG A 3 -23.23 -11.99 -2.53
C ARG A 3 -23.67 -10.90 -3.50
N ASN A 4 -22.70 -10.19 -4.08
CA ASN A 4 -22.93 -9.41 -5.28
C ASN A 4 -23.71 -10.30 -6.28
N GLY A 5 -24.80 -9.79 -6.87
CA GLY A 5 -25.84 -10.56 -7.57
C GLY A 5 -25.39 -11.35 -8.81
N GLN A 6 -24.08 -11.55 -9.00
CA GLN A 6 -23.45 -12.24 -10.13
C GLN A 6 -22.66 -13.49 -9.76
N ASN A 7 -22.77 -14.01 -8.51
CA ASN A 7 -22.16 -15.28 -8.10
C ASN A 7 -20.63 -15.36 -8.32
N GLN A 8 -19.94 -14.22 -8.40
CA GLN A 8 -18.48 -14.13 -8.48
C GLN A 8 -17.88 -13.89 -7.10
N ALA A 9 -16.72 -14.49 -6.85
CA ALA A 9 -15.94 -14.23 -5.64
C ALA A 9 -15.48 -12.76 -5.62
N GLU A 10 -15.76 -12.05 -4.54
CA GLU A 10 -15.31 -10.67 -4.30
C GLU A 10 -13.80 -10.64 -4.07
N HIS A 11 -13.11 -9.59 -4.54
CA HIS A 11 -11.70 -9.40 -4.26
C HIS A 11 -11.48 -9.04 -2.78
N VAL A 12 -10.46 -9.61 -2.13
CA VAL A 12 -10.25 -9.40 -0.67
C VAL A 12 -10.12 -7.93 -0.27
N LEU A 13 -9.46 -7.11 -1.09
CA LEU A 13 -9.35 -5.67 -0.83
C LEU A 13 -10.68 -4.93 -1.01
N GLU A 14 -11.56 -5.42 -1.90
CA GLU A 14 -12.88 -4.84 -2.13
C GLU A 14 -13.80 -5.13 -0.94
N PHE A 15 -13.75 -6.36 -0.42
CA PHE A 15 -14.42 -6.74 0.82
C PHE A 15 -14.02 -5.81 1.97
N TRP A 16 -12.71 -5.66 2.23
CA TRP A 16 -12.22 -4.82 3.33
C TRP A 16 -12.51 -3.34 3.12
N SER A 17 -12.40 -2.84 1.88
CA SER A 17 -12.78 -1.47 1.53
C SER A 17 -14.23 -1.19 1.89
N ARG A 18 -15.15 -2.12 1.60
CA ARG A 18 -16.58 -2.00 1.93
C ARG A 18 -16.87 -2.03 3.43
N GLN A 19 -15.98 -2.60 4.25
CA GLN A 19 -16.11 -2.60 5.72
C GLN A 19 -15.67 -1.27 6.36
N THR A 20 -15.01 -0.39 5.61
CA THR A 20 -14.66 0.95 6.09
C THR A 20 -15.93 1.70 6.50
N ASN A 21 -15.98 2.22 7.73
CA ASN A 21 -17.15 2.88 8.35
C ASN A 21 -18.37 1.97 8.63
N ARG A 22 -18.17 0.65 8.70
CA ARG A 22 -19.19 -0.30 9.15
C ARG A 22 -18.85 -0.86 10.53
N THR A 23 -18.79 -2.18 10.64
CA THR A 23 -18.57 -2.91 11.88
C THR A 23 -17.12 -2.81 12.38
N TYR A 24 -16.15 -2.59 11.48
CA TYR A 24 -14.74 -2.64 11.81
C TYR A 24 -14.07 -1.29 11.57
N GLN A 25 -13.74 -0.60 12.65
CA GLN A 25 -13.08 0.71 12.59
C GLN A 25 -11.63 0.61 12.09
N PHE A 26 -10.85 -0.35 12.60
CA PHE A 26 -9.39 -0.43 12.34
C PHE A 26 -8.99 -1.57 11.38
N LEU A 27 -9.73 -2.67 11.33
CA LEU A 27 -9.37 -3.84 10.51
C LEU A 27 -9.26 -3.54 9.00
N PRO A 28 -10.10 -2.69 8.38
CA PRO A 28 -9.93 -2.30 6.98
C PRO A 28 -8.56 -1.68 6.70
N SER A 29 -8.07 -0.83 7.60
CA SER A 29 -6.75 -0.19 7.50
C SER A 29 -5.63 -1.21 7.65
N VAL A 30 -5.72 -2.11 8.63
CA VAL A 30 -4.75 -3.20 8.83
C VAL A 30 -4.70 -4.12 7.62
N ALA A 31 -5.86 -4.53 7.10
CA ALA A 31 -5.95 -5.39 5.94
C ALA A 31 -5.27 -4.77 4.71
N ARG A 32 -5.48 -3.47 4.46
CA ARG A 32 -4.78 -2.75 3.38
C ARG A 32 -3.27 -2.83 3.51
N ILE A 33 -2.72 -2.67 4.72
CA ILE A 33 -1.28 -2.73 4.97
C ILE A 33 -0.76 -4.16 4.73
N VAL A 34 -1.38 -5.16 5.36
CA VAL A 34 -0.96 -6.56 5.25
C VAL A 34 -1.00 -7.05 3.81
N PHE A 35 -2.10 -6.79 3.09
CA PHE A 35 -2.25 -7.23 1.70
C PHE A 35 -1.47 -6.37 0.69
N ALA A 36 -0.93 -5.20 1.08
CA ALA A 36 -0.02 -4.44 0.23
C ALA A 36 1.40 -5.03 0.20
N VAL A 37 1.76 -5.86 1.18
CA VAL A 37 3.07 -6.50 1.22
C VAL A 37 3.08 -7.72 0.31
N PRO A 38 3.92 -7.74 -0.75
CA PRO A 38 4.02 -8.90 -1.61
C PRO A 38 4.67 -10.07 -0.86
N THR A 39 4.18 -11.29 -1.11
CA THR A 39 4.73 -12.51 -0.50
C THR A 39 6.04 -12.97 -1.15
N SER A 40 6.50 -12.32 -2.23
CA SER A 40 7.68 -12.72 -2.99
C SER A 40 8.43 -11.52 -3.59
N SER A 41 9.76 -11.64 -3.66
CA SER A 41 10.65 -10.73 -4.39
C SER A 41 10.59 -10.88 -5.91
N ALA A 42 9.91 -11.90 -6.45
CA ALA A 42 9.89 -12.15 -7.89
C ALA A 42 9.33 -10.97 -8.72
N GLN A 43 8.52 -10.11 -8.10
CA GLN A 43 8.07 -8.86 -8.74
C GLN A 43 9.22 -7.87 -8.93
N ILE A 44 9.98 -7.59 -7.87
CA ILE A 44 11.11 -6.66 -7.93
C ILE A 44 12.26 -7.22 -8.80
N GLU A 45 12.49 -8.53 -8.78
CA GLU A 45 13.47 -9.19 -9.66
C GLU A 45 13.13 -9.01 -11.15
N ARG A 46 11.84 -9.12 -11.51
CA ARG A 46 11.38 -8.86 -12.87
C ARG A 46 11.61 -7.40 -13.26
N ASP A 47 11.37 -6.46 -12.34
CA ASP A 47 11.59 -5.03 -12.59
C ASP A 47 13.09 -4.71 -12.78
N PHE A 48 13.98 -5.35 -12.02
CA PHE A 48 15.43 -5.28 -12.22
C PHE A 48 15.85 -5.92 -13.54
N GLY A 49 15.23 -7.04 -13.93
CA GLY A 49 15.46 -7.68 -15.23
C GLY A 49 15.15 -6.73 -16.40
N VAL A 50 14.03 -6.00 -16.34
CA VAL A 50 13.67 -4.99 -17.35
C VAL A 50 14.69 -3.83 -17.37
N SER A 51 15.22 -3.46 -16.22
CA SER A 51 16.22 -2.40 -16.07
C SER A 51 17.66 -2.88 -16.33
N GLY A 52 17.85 -4.15 -16.68
CA GLY A 52 19.16 -4.82 -16.72
C GLY A 52 20.19 -4.14 -17.62
N MET A 53 19.78 -3.59 -18.76
CA MET A 53 20.69 -2.88 -19.67
C MET A 53 21.22 -1.57 -19.08
N MET A 54 20.41 -0.87 -18.28
CA MET A 54 20.81 0.39 -17.62
C MET A 54 21.87 0.15 -16.55
N VAL A 55 21.84 -1.00 -15.88
CA VAL A 55 22.80 -1.38 -14.82
C VAL A 55 24.00 -2.18 -15.32
N THR A 56 24.01 -2.58 -16.60
CA THR A 56 25.12 -3.31 -17.22
C THR A 56 25.75 -2.48 -18.34
N SER A 57 25.29 -2.66 -19.58
CA SER A 57 25.88 -2.08 -20.79
C SER A 57 25.89 -0.55 -20.83
N GLN A 58 24.89 0.11 -20.24
CA GLN A 58 24.73 1.57 -20.23
C GLN A 58 25.12 2.20 -18.89
N ARG A 59 25.65 1.40 -17.94
CA ARG A 59 25.95 1.85 -16.58
C ARG A 59 27.06 2.90 -16.51
N SER A 60 27.95 2.95 -17.49
CA SER A 60 28.99 3.99 -17.59
C SER A 60 28.47 5.30 -18.19
N SER A 61 27.33 5.28 -18.90
CA SER A 61 26.75 6.43 -19.59
C SER A 61 25.52 7.02 -18.89
N ILE A 62 25.03 6.41 -17.82
CA ILE A 62 23.84 6.84 -17.07
C ILE A 62 24.21 7.01 -15.60
N SER A 63 23.78 8.11 -14.97
CA SER A 63 23.96 8.32 -13.54
C SER A 63 23.07 7.38 -12.71
N ALA A 64 23.51 7.00 -11.52
CA ALA A 64 22.74 6.12 -10.63
C ALA A 64 21.32 6.68 -10.35
N MET A 65 21.22 7.98 -10.08
CA MET A 65 19.95 8.67 -9.87
C MET A 65 18.98 8.53 -11.06
N ASN A 66 19.50 8.60 -12.29
CA ASN A 66 18.67 8.43 -13.48
C ASN A 66 18.22 6.98 -13.67
N ILE A 67 19.06 6.00 -13.29
CA ILE A 67 18.67 4.58 -13.31
C ILE A 67 17.48 4.36 -12.36
N ASP A 68 17.59 4.83 -11.11
CA ASP A 68 16.54 4.68 -10.10
C ASP A 68 15.23 5.33 -10.55
N MET A 69 15.31 6.56 -11.06
CA MET A 69 14.14 7.30 -11.53
C MET A 69 13.48 6.61 -12.74
N CYS A 70 14.27 6.14 -13.71
CA CYS A 70 13.75 5.41 -14.87
C CYS A 70 13.08 4.10 -14.46
N SER A 71 13.68 3.33 -13.55
CA SER A 71 13.09 2.10 -13.02
C SER A 71 11.78 2.36 -12.28
N PHE A 72 11.73 3.41 -11.46
CA PHE A 72 10.51 3.83 -10.76
C PHE A 72 9.39 4.23 -11.73
N LEU A 73 9.69 5.09 -12.71
CA LEU A 73 8.71 5.54 -13.70
C LEU A 73 8.19 4.37 -14.54
N ASN A 74 9.07 3.47 -14.98
CA ASN A 74 8.67 2.32 -15.78
C ASN A 74 7.73 1.37 -15.01
N ARG A 75 8.01 1.10 -13.73
CA ARG A 75 7.13 0.30 -12.87
C ARG A 75 5.75 0.93 -12.69
N ASN A 76 5.71 2.26 -12.59
CA ASN A 76 4.51 3.05 -12.29
C ASN A 76 3.86 3.66 -13.53
N ARG A 77 4.22 3.24 -14.75
CA ARG A 77 3.75 3.80 -16.03
C ARG A 77 2.22 3.86 -16.19
N LYS A 78 1.48 3.03 -15.46
CA LYS A 78 0.00 3.03 -15.47
C LYS A 78 -0.60 4.20 -14.67
N PHE A 79 0.20 4.83 -13.80
CA PHE A 79 -0.21 5.94 -12.94
C PHE A 79 0.41 7.27 -13.38
N ILE A 80 1.40 7.23 -14.28
CA ILE A 80 2.18 8.41 -14.68
C ILE A 80 2.17 8.50 -16.21
N ASP A 81 1.60 9.58 -16.72
CA ASP A 81 1.77 9.95 -18.12
C ASP A 81 2.95 10.93 -18.25
N VAL A 82 4.12 10.38 -18.60
CA VAL A 82 5.35 11.16 -18.79
C VAL A 82 5.26 12.16 -19.95
N THR A 83 4.30 12.00 -20.87
CA THR A 83 4.11 12.91 -21.99
C THR A 83 3.38 14.20 -21.59
N GLN A 84 2.73 14.19 -20.42
CA GLN A 84 1.98 15.32 -19.88
C GLN A 84 2.75 16.11 -18.81
N CYS A 85 4.04 15.83 -18.60
CA CYS A 85 4.84 16.56 -17.63
C CYS A 85 5.37 17.88 -18.21
N PRO A 86 4.87 19.07 -17.80
CA PRO A 86 5.42 20.33 -18.26
C PRO A 86 6.85 20.51 -17.73
N ARG A 87 7.71 21.14 -18.54
CA ARG A 87 9.08 21.44 -18.11
C ARG A 87 9.07 22.46 -16.98
N LEU A 88 9.47 22.03 -15.79
CA LEU A 88 9.61 22.89 -14.61
C LEU A 88 10.80 23.84 -14.79
N GLN A 89 10.63 25.10 -14.38
CA GLN A 89 11.68 26.13 -14.44
C GLN A 89 11.72 26.96 -13.15
N GLY A 90 12.88 27.54 -12.85
CA GLY A 90 13.07 28.48 -11.74
C GLY A 90 12.60 27.94 -10.39
N ASP A 91 11.78 28.73 -9.71
CA ASP A 91 11.29 28.42 -8.37
C ASP A 91 10.33 27.22 -8.34
N ALA A 92 9.58 26.99 -9.44
CA ALA A 92 8.70 25.82 -9.54
C ALA A 92 9.49 24.50 -9.46
N TYR A 93 10.69 24.46 -10.06
CA TYR A 93 11.59 23.31 -9.92
C TYR A 93 12.04 23.15 -8.47
N ARG A 94 12.53 24.22 -7.84
CA ARG A 94 13.06 24.19 -6.46
C ARG A 94 12.00 23.71 -5.45
N ASN A 95 10.75 24.14 -5.63
CA ASN A 95 9.63 23.78 -4.76
C ASN A 95 9.05 22.38 -5.02
N SER A 96 9.36 21.79 -6.18
CA SER A 96 8.89 20.45 -6.57
C SER A 96 9.87 19.33 -6.21
N ILE A 97 11.03 19.66 -5.64
CA ILE A 97 11.96 18.66 -5.12
C ILE A 97 11.24 17.94 -3.97
N PRO A 98 11.02 16.62 -4.05
CA PRO A 98 10.34 15.89 -3.00
C PRO A 98 11.09 16.01 -1.68
N THR A 99 10.51 16.73 -0.73
CA THR A 99 10.83 16.59 0.70
C THR A 99 10.12 15.33 1.22
N ASN A 100 10.64 14.71 2.29
CA ASN A 100 10.14 13.45 2.86
C ASN A 100 8.62 13.28 2.76
N VAL A 101 8.16 12.09 2.34
CA VAL A 101 6.73 11.77 2.21
C VAL A 101 6.10 11.80 3.60
N LEU A 102 5.31 12.83 3.88
CA LEU A 102 4.42 12.88 5.03
C LEU A 102 3.13 12.18 4.63
N LEU A 103 2.88 11.01 5.20
CA LEU A 103 1.57 10.37 5.09
C LEU A 103 0.66 11.04 6.13
N PRO A 104 -0.44 11.70 5.72
CA PRO A 104 -1.48 12.05 6.66
C PRO A 104 -2.05 10.73 7.19
N MET A 105 -1.62 10.35 8.38
CA MET A 105 -2.44 9.53 9.26
C MET A 105 -3.67 10.39 9.51
N GLU A 106 -4.86 9.91 9.21
CA GLU A 106 -6.10 10.64 9.51
C GLU A 106 -6.08 10.94 11.02
N ASP A 107 -5.86 12.21 11.36
CA ASP A 107 -5.95 12.73 12.73
C ASP A 107 -7.34 13.34 12.86
N ASP A 108 -8.23 12.68 13.63
CA ASP A 108 -8.86 13.27 14.81
C ASP A 108 -9.98 12.39 15.40
N SER A 109 -9.99 12.33 16.73
CA SER A 109 -10.98 11.72 17.65
C SER A 109 -10.98 10.20 17.79
N ASP A 110 -9.97 9.69 18.48
CA ASP A 110 -10.14 9.27 19.88
C ASP A 110 -8.94 8.37 20.24
N TYR A 111 -7.94 8.98 20.89
CA TYR A 111 -7.05 8.26 21.81
C TYR A 111 -7.90 7.82 23.03
N LEU A 112 -8.93 6.99 22.79
CA LEU A 112 -9.51 6.15 23.83
C LEU A 112 -8.40 5.23 24.28
N ASP A 113 -8.15 5.21 25.59
CA ASP A 113 -7.14 4.43 26.32
C ASP A 113 -6.87 3.03 25.70
N ILE A 114 -6.01 3.02 24.68
CA ILE A 114 -5.86 1.92 23.72
C ILE A 114 -5.40 0.64 24.44
N SER A 115 -4.79 0.71 25.62
CA SER A 115 -4.39 -0.51 26.33
C SER A 115 -5.56 -1.24 26.99
N ALA A 116 -6.45 -0.55 27.69
CA ALA A 116 -7.44 -1.20 28.55
C ALA A 116 -8.62 -1.79 27.77
N GLU A 117 -9.01 -1.12 26.67
CA GLU A 117 -10.11 -1.56 25.82
C GLU A 117 -9.66 -2.69 24.88
N TRP A 118 -8.43 -2.63 24.35
CA TRP A 118 -7.89 -3.69 23.51
C TRP A 118 -7.57 -4.97 24.28
N GLU A 119 -7.14 -4.89 25.54
CA GLU A 119 -6.99 -6.10 26.37
C GLU A 119 -8.33 -6.84 26.53
N ASN A 120 -9.44 -6.12 26.75
CA ASN A 120 -10.78 -6.70 26.87
C ASN A 120 -11.31 -7.23 25.53
N VAL A 121 -11.10 -6.51 24.43
CA VAL A 121 -11.51 -6.96 23.08
C VAL A 121 -10.70 -8.18 22.65
N MET A 122 -9.40 -8.21 22.92
CA MET A 122 -8.56 -9.40 22.67
C MET A 122 -8.99 -10.57 23.55
N ALA A 123 -9.24 -10.35 24.84
CA ALA A 123 -9.72 -11.40 25.73
C ALA A 123 -11.03 -12.03 25.25
N THR A 124 -11.98 -11.23 24.76
CA THR A 124 -13.27 -11.70 24.25
C THR A 124 -13.15 -12.43 22.90
N CYS A 125 -12.31 -11.95 21.97
CA CYS A 125 -12.07 -12.64 20.70
C CYS A 125 -11.41 -14.03 20.87
N PHE A 126 -10.57 -14.22 21.89
CA PHE A 126 -9.95 -15.52 22.17
C PHE A 126 -10.81 -16.42 23.07
N SER A 127 -11.72 -15.88 23.89
CA SER A 127 -12.62 -16.68 24.72
C SER A 127 -13.80 -17.27 23.93
N GLU A 128 -14.32 -16.56 22.92
CA GLU A 128 -15.39 -17.08 22.04
C GLU A 128 -14.95 -18.31 21.21
N SER A 129 -13.64 -18.50 21.06
CA SER A 129 -13.06 -19.65 20.34
C SER A 129 -12.99 -20.93 21.20
N ILE A 130 -13.25 -20.85 22.52
CA ILE A 130 -13.08 -21.97 23.46
C ILE A 130 -14.41 -22.68 23.75
N GLU A 131 -15.57 -22.03 23.56
CA GLU A 131 -16.87 -22.62 23.95
C GLU A 131 -17.48 -23.60 22.92
N PHE A 132 -16.81 -23.88 21.80
CA PHE A 132 -17.30 -24.83 20.79
C PHE A 132 -16.71 -26.25 20.86
N GLU A 133 -15.91 -26.57 21.89
CA GLU A 133 -15.31 -27.93 22.05
C GLU A 133 -15.87 -28.78 23.21
N GLU A 134 -16.96 -28.37 23.89
CA GLU A 134 -17.68 -29.24 24.82
C GLU A 134 -19.19 -29.29 24.56
N SER A 135 -19.60 -30.17 23.64
CA SER A 135 -20.84 -30.96 23.77
C SER A 135 -20.87 -32.17 22.84
#